data_AF-A0A924URF0-F1
#
_entry.id   AF-A0A924URF0-F1
#
_cell.length_a   1.000
_cell.length_b   1.000
_cell.length_c   1.000
_cell.angle_alpha   90.00
_cell.angle_beta   90.00
_cell.angle_gamma   90.00
#
_symmetry.space_group_name_H-M   'P 1'
#
loop_
_entity.id
_entity.type
_entity.pdbx_description
1 polymer ?
#
loop_
_entity_poly.entity_id
_entity_poly.type
_entity_poly.pdbx_seq_one_letter_code
_entity_poly.pdbx_strand_id
1 'polypeptide(L)'
;MKLKFTLILLLLVTVKSQFSVLAQDNTKLINKNLSSQYSELILKSKNNDQGFKIINPERLSTFQNNLADTIKSKNSKIFEIQGRINEQIKTIKLLKSELDSEKQNVSQSKSLINEISLLGISINKSTYTWIMWGLVMGLGAALIFVVFQSSSARKEAKYRTKLFHDLFEEFQTFKTKSNEKEKKLARELQTERNRVEELLKK
;
A
#
# COMPACT_ATOMS: atom_id res chain seq x y z
N MET A 1 17.70 -28.73 48.25
CA MET A 1 18.35 -27.39 48.29
C MET A 1 17.53 -26.25 47.68
N LYS A 2 16.76 -26.46 46.60
CA LYS A 2 16.00 -25.39 45.91
C LYS A 2 14.89 -24.74 46.76
N LEU A 3 14.25 -25.49 47.67
CA LEU A 3 13.13 -25.00 48.50
C LEU A 3 13.56 -24.11 49.69
N LYS A 4 14.80 -24.26 50.18
CA LYS A 4 15.33 -23.40 51.26
C LYS A 4 15.79 -22.04 50.71
N PHE A 5 16.23 -22.02 49.45
CA PHE A 5 16.70 -20.80 48.78
C PHE A 5 15.54 -19.85 48.44
N THR A 6 14.37 -20.37 48.06
CA THR A 6 13.18 -19.56 47.79
C THR A 6 12.59 -18.92 49.05
N LEU A 7 12.66 -19.61 50.20
CA LEU A 7 12.23 -19.08 51.50
C LEU A 7 13.11 -17.91 52.00
N ILE A 8 14.42 -18.00 51.79
CA ILE A 8 15.36 -16.91 52.14
C ILE A 8 15.15 -15.68 51.26
N LEU A 9 14.85 -15.88 49.97
CA LEU A 9 14.57 -14.77 49.05
C LEU A 9 13.26 -14.04 49.41
N LEU A 10 12.24 -14.76 49.87
CA LEU A 10 10.97 -14.17 50.31
C LEU A 10 11.11 -13.37 51.61
N LEU A 11 11.97 -13.80 52.53
CA LEU A 11 12.27 -13.08 53.78
C LEU A 11 13.06 -11.78 53.54
N LEU A 12 13.90 -11.72 52.51
CA LEU A 12 14.67 -10.51 52.19
C LEU A 12 13.83 -9.38 51.58
N VAL A 13 12.68 -9.72 50.97
CA VAL A 13 11.77 -8.74 50.33
C VAL A 13 10.89 -8.04 51.36
N THR A 14 10.51 -8.72 52.44
CA THR A 14 9.61 -8.15 53.47
C THR A 14 10.30 -7.16 54.41
N VAL A 15 11.63 -7.22 54.55
CA VAL A 15 12.40 -6.32 55.44
C VAL A 15 12.58 -4.91 54.83
N LYS A 16 12.56 -4.76 53.49
CA LYS A 16 12.71 -3.45 52.84
C LYS A 16 11.47 -2.54 52.98
N SER A 17 10.34 -3.09 53.40
CA SER A 17 9.06 -2.37 53.48
C SER A 17 8.86 -1.59 54.79
N GLN A 18 9.80 -1.62 55.73
CA GLN A 18 9.63 -1.02 57.07
C GLN A 18 10.51 0.20 57.36
N PHE A 19 11.39 0.61 56.43
CA PHE A 19 12.29 1.77 56.62
C PHE A 19 11.80 3.01 55.86
N SER A 20 10.61 3.52 56.19
CA SER A 20 10.14 4.84 55.71
C SER A 20 9.22 5.54 56.71
N VAL A 21 9.58 5.64 58.00
CA VAL A 21 8.95 6.61 58.91
C VAL A 21 9.95 7.08 59.96
N LEU A 22 10.58 8.23 59.72
CA LEU A 22 11.17 9.14 60.72
C LEU A 22 11.56 10.44 59.99
N ALA A 23 10.54 11.23 59.62
CA ALA A 23 10.73 12.60 59.17
C ALA A 23 10.26 13.54 60.29
N GLN A 24 11.22 14.25 60.87
CA GLN A 24 11.00 15.24 61.92
C GLN A 24 10.27 16.46 61.33
N ASP A 25 9.15 16.80 61.97
CA ASP A 25 8.23 17.88 61.62
C ASP A 25 8.90 19.26 61.76
N ASN A 26 9.47 19.77 60.66
CA ASN A 26 9.90 21.17 60.50
C ASN A 26 8.98 21.93 59.53
N THR A 27 7.72 21.50 59.43
CA THR A 27 6.77 21.94 58.39
C THR A 27 5.94 23.18 58.75
N LYS A 28 6.35 23.99 59.74
CA LYS A 28 5.53 25.13 60.21
C LYS A 28 5.77 26.49 59.55
N LEU A 29 6.69 26.62 58.59
CA LEU A 29 7.01 27.92 57.98
C LEU A 29 6.90 28.01 56.45
N ILE A 30 6.54 26.93 55.73
CA ILE A 30 6.78 26.89 54.27
C ILE A 30 5.53 27.16 53.41
N ASN A 31 4.31 27.28 53.97
CA ASN A 31 3.12 27.46 53.11
C ASN A 31 2.03 28.33 53.71
N LYS A 32 2.32 29.62 53.95
CA LYS A 32 1.26 30.63 54.02
C LYS A 32 1.26 31.45 52.75
N ASN A 33 0.15 31.34 52.02
CA ASN A 33 -0.17 32.21 50.88
C ASN A 33 0.12 33.66 51.25
N LEU A 34 0.60 34.47 50.29
CA LEU A 34 0.93 35.88 50.52
C LEU A 34 -0.24 36.65 51.16
N SER A 35 -1.47 36.32 50.76
CA SER A 35 -2.70 36.83 51.39
C SER A 35 -2.82 36.48 52.88
N SER A 36 -2.41 35.28 53.27
CA SER A 36 -2.37 34.83 54.67
C SER A 36 -1.24 35.47 55.47
N GLN A 37 -0.11 35.82 54.83
CA GLN A 37 0.96 36.58 55.49
C GLN A 37 0.55 38.04 55.72
N TYR A 38 -0.18 38.63 54.77
CA TYR A 38 -0.75 39.96 54.88
C TYR A 38 -1.81 40.05 55.99
N SER A 39 -2.74 39.09 56.05
CA SER A 39 -3.75 39.07 57.12
C SER A 39 -3.14 38.91 58.50
N GLU A 40 -2.08 38.11 58.63
CA GLU A 40 -1.32 38.00 59.88
C GLU A 40 -0.62 39.28 60.32
N LEU A 41 -0.08 40.06 59.38
CA LEU A 41 0.50 41.37 59.70
C LEU A 41 -0.54 42.31 60.31
N ILE A 42 -1.75 42.30 59.76
CA ILE A 42 -2.88 43.12 60.22
C ILE A 42 -3.45 42.62 61.55
N LEU A 43 -3.45 41.30 61.80
CA LEU A 43 -3.94 40.71 63.04
C LEU A 43 -2.95 40.91 64.20
N LYS A 44 -1.64 40.89 63.92
CA LYS A 44 -0.58 41.07 64.93
C LYS A 44 -0.17 42.52 65.14
N SER A 45 -0.78 43.48 64.44
CA SER A 45 -0.54 44.91 64.63
C SER A 45 -1.23 45.41 65.89
N LYS A 46 -0.56 46.27 66.67
CA LYS A 46 -1.19 46.92 67.85
C LYS A 46 -1.97 48.16 67.41
N ASN A 47 -3.11 48.43 68.03
CA ASN A 47 -3.82 49.70 67.81
C ASN A 47 -3.23 50.78 68.72
N ASN A 48 -3.06 51.98 68.18
CA ASN A 48 -2.80 53.21 68.91
C ASN A 48 -4.13 53.89 69.28
N ASP A 49 -4.15 54.71 70.33
CA ASP A 49 -5.34 55.41 70.84
C ASP A 49 -5.94 56.40 69.82
N GLN A 50 -5.16 56.73 68.77
CA GLN A 50 -5.56 57.56 67.63
C GLN A 50 -6.11 56.76 66.44
N GLY A 51 -6.33 55.45 66.60
CA GLY A 51 -6.90 54.57 65.56
C GLY A 51 -5.89 53.98 64.55
N PHE A 52 -4.58 54.23 64.72
CA PHE A 52 -3.54 53.71 63.83
C PHE A 52 -3.09 52.29 64.21
N LYS A 53 -2.79 51.45 63.21
CA LYS A 53 -2.19 50.12 63.40
C LYS A 53 -0.66 50.18 63.35
N ILE A 54 -0.01 49.91 64.47
CA ILE A 54 1.43 49.80 64.62
C ILE A 54 1.86 48.39 64.21
N ILE A 55 2.65 48.31 63.14
CA ILE A 55 3.19 47.06 62.59
C ILE A 55 4.69 46.99 62.92
N ASN A 56 5.18 45.81 63.29
CA ASN A 56 6.60 45.60 63.51
C ASN A 56 7.38 45.76 62.19
N PRO A 57 8.42 46.63 62.12
CA PRO A 57 9.18 46.90 60.91
C PRO A 57 9.89 45.66 60.33
N GLU A 58 10.37 44.74 61.16
CA GLU A 58 11.01 43.49 60.70
C GLU A 58 10.01 42.57 59.99
N ARG A 59 8.78 42.48 60.50
CA ARG A 59 7.72 41.68 59.87
C ARG A 59 7.26 42.29 58.56
N LEU A 60 7.20 43.62 58.48
CA LEU A 60 6.89 44.34 57.25
C LEU A 60 7.98 44.13 56.20
N SER A 61 9.25 44.25 56.58
CA SER A 61 10.41 43.96 55.71
C SER A 61 10.40 42.52 55.19
N THR A 62 10.13 41.54 56.07
CA THR A 62 10.03 40.13 55.67
C THR A 62 8.91 39.90 54.64
N PHE A 63 7.74 40.53 54.82
CA PHE A 63 6.65 40.44 53.86
C PHE A 63 6.97 41.11 52.53
N GLN A 64 7.63 42.27 52.55
CA GLN A 64 8.09 42.94 51.33
C GLN A 64 9.09 42.08 50.54
N ASN A 65 10.02 41.41 51.23
CA ASN A 65 10.95 40.47 50.60
C ASN A 65 10.20 39.28 49.99
N ASN A 66 9.28 38.66 50.73
CA ASN A 66 8.48 37.54 50.22
C ASN A 66 7.60 37.93 49.02
N LEU A 67 7.06 39.14 49.02
CA LEU A 67 6.31 39.71 47.89
C LEU A 67 7.23 39.88 46.67
N ALA A 68 8.39 40.50 46.86
CA ALA A 68 9.38 40.72 45.80
C ALA A 68 9.86 39.39 45.20
N ASP A 69 10.15 38.39 46.04
CA ASP A 69 10.55 37.05 45.62
C ASP A 69 9.45 36.34 44.84
N THR A 70 8.19 36.50 45.26
CA THR A 70 7.04 35.93 44.53
C THR A 70 6.89 36.57 43.15
N ILE A 71 7.02 37.91 43.05
CA ILE A 71 6.96 38.63 41.77
C ILE A 71 8.12 38.20 40.87
N LYS A 72 9.35 38.12 41.41
CA LYS A 72 10.54 37.66 40.69
C LYS A 72 10.37 36.22 40.18
N SER A 73 9.84 35.32 41.01
CA SER A 73 9.55 33.94 40.64
C SER A 73 8.51 33.87 39.51
N LYS A 74 7.42 34.65 39.60
CA LYS A 74 6.40 34.72 38.55
C LYS A 74 6.97 35.27 37.24
N ASN A 75 7.74 36.35 37.30
CA ASN A 75 8.40 36.92 36.12
C ASN A 75 9.37 35.92 35.48
N SER A 76 10.17 35.22 36.28
CA SER A 76 11.06 34.16 35.78
C SER A 76 10.29 33.04 35.07
N LYS A 77 9.14 32.61 35.62
CA LYS A 77 8.28 31.62 34.97
C LYS A 77 7.67 32.15 33.67
N ILE A 78 7.30 33.43 33.61
CA ILE A 78 6.80 34.06 32.37
C ILE A 78 7.89 34.04 31.30
N PHE A 79 9.12 34.41 31.64
CA PHE A 79 10.26 34.33 30.70
C PHE A 79 10.53 32.90 30.23
N GLU A 80 10.47 31.92 31.14
CA GLU A 80 10.64 30.51 30.78
C GLU A 80 9.53 30.02 29.84
N ILE A 81 8.26 30.36 30.12
CA ILE A 81 7.12 30.02 29.28
C ILE A 81 7.24 30.69 27.90
N GLN A 82 7.61 31.96 27.84
CA GLN A 82 7.86 32.66 26.57
C GLN A 82 9.00 32.01 25.78
N GLY A 83 10.07 31.57 26.46
CA GLY A 83 11.15 30.80 25.85
C GLY A 83 10.65 29.50 25.21
N ARG A 84 9.88 28.71 25.97
CA ARG A 84 9.26 27.47 25.48
C ARG A 84 8.29 27.69 24.33
N ILE A 85 7.48 28.76 24.37
CA ILE A 85 6.57 29.14 23.27
C ILE A 85 7.37 29.46 22.01
N ASN A 86 8.45 30.22 22.12
CA ASN A 86 9.31 30.54 20.98
C ASN A 86 9.98 29.30 20.40
N GLU A 87 10.42 28.37 21.23
CA GLU A 87 10.94 27.07 20.78
C GLU A 87 9.87 26.26 20.05
N GLN A 88 8.67 26.16 20.61
CA GLN A 88 7.55 25.46 19.97
C GLN A 88 7.18 26.09 18.62
N ILE A 89 7.14 27.43 18.52
CA ILE A 89 6.89 28.14 17.25
C ILE A 89 7.97 27.81 16.22
N LYS A 90 9.26 27.77 16.62
CA LYS A 90 10.36 27.37 15.73
C LYS A 90 10.18 25.93 15.25
N THR A 91 9.87 25.00 16.14
CA THR A 91 9.64 23.59 15.79
C THR A 91 8.44 23.42 14.88
N ILE A 92 7.32 24.12 15.13
CA ILE A 92 6.15 24.12 14.25
C ILE A 92 6.50 24.67 12.87
N LYS A 93 7.29 25.74 12.80
CA LYS A 93 7.73 26.32 11.52
C LYS A 93 8.63 25.36 10.74
N LEU A 94 9.55 24.67 11.43
CA LEU A 94 10.40 23.63 10.84
C LEU A 94 9.57 22.45 10.33
N LEU A 95 8.70 21.89 11.17
CA LEU A 95 7.79 20.80 10.80
C LEU A 95 6.90 21.16 9.62
N LYS A 96 6.38 22.40 9.58
CA LYS A 96 5.58 22.88 8.44
C LYS A 96 6.42 22.98 7.17
N SER A 97 7.65 23.48 7.28
CA SER A 97 8.59 23.55 6.14
C SER A 97 8.96 22.15 5.63
N GLU A 98 9.23 21.20 6.52
CA GLU A 98 9.48 19.80 6.16
C GLU A 98 8.26 19.16 5.50
N LEU A 99 7.07 19.40 6.04
CA LEU A 99 5.82 18.87 5.48
C LEU A 99 5.52 19.46 4.10
N ASP A 100 5.76 20.75 3.88
CA ASP A 100 5.60 21.38 2.58
C ASP A 100 6.66 20.86 1.58
N SER A 101 7.91 20.68 2.01
CA SER A 101 8.96 20.04 1.20
C SER A 101 8.61 18.59 0.85
N GLU A 102 8.11 17.82 1.80
CA GLU A 102 7.73 16.42 1.58
C GLU A 102 6.52 16.32 0.67
N LYS A 103 5.52 17.21 0.80
CA LYS A 103 4.42 17.30 -0.17
C LYS A 103 4.91 17.60 -1.57
N GLN A 104 5.90 18.49 -1.71
CA GLN A 104 6.50 18.81 -3.01
C GLN A 104 7.30 17.62 -3.56
N ASN A 105 8.07 16.92 -2.72
CA ASN A 105 8.77 15.70 -3.10
C ASN A 105 7.82 14.58 -3.50
N VAL A 106 6.70 14.42 -2.78
CA VAL A 106 5.66 13.44 -3.09
C VAL A 106 4.93 13.83 -4.37
N SER A 107 4.66 15.11 -4.64
CA SER A 107 4.03 15.54 -5.89
C SER A 107 4.96 15.36 -7.09
N GLN A 108 6.24 15.71 -6.95
CA GLN A 108 7.28 15.48 -7.96
C GLN A 108 7.56 13.99 -8.16
N SER A 109 7.62 13.20 -7.09
CA SER A 109 7.79 11.75 -7.20
C SER A 109 6.56 11.11 -7.82
N LYS A 110 5.35 11.58 -7.52
CA LYS A 110 4.13 11.13 -8.20
C LYS A 110 4.11 11.52 -9.67
N SER A 111 4.61 12.71 -10.06
CA SER A 111 4.72 13.05 -11.48
C SER A 111 5.75 12.13 -12.15
N LEU A 112 6.95 11.96 -11.57
CA LEU A 112 8.00 11.10 -12.11
C LEU A 112 7.60 9.61 -12.18
N ILE A 113 6.91 9.07 -11.16
CA ILE A 113 6.47 7.67 -11.12
C ILE A 113 5.27 7.43 -12.04
N ASN A 114 4.39 8.42 -12.18
CA ASN A 114 3.30 8.31 -13.16
C ASN A 114 3.83 8.43 -14.59
N GLU A 115 5.02 8.96 -14.82
CA GLU A 115 5.62 9.09 -16.12
C GLU A 115 6.56 7.92 -16.42
N ILE A 116 6.01 6.85 -17.02
CA ILE A 116 6.85 5.84 -17.66
C ILE A 116 7.26 6.42 -19.03
N SER A 117 8.55 6.64 -19.25
CA SER A 117 9.07 7.10 -20.55
C SER A 117 8.99 5.96 -21.56
N LEU A 118 8.07 6.08 -22.52
CA LEU A 118 7.96 5.20 -23.68
C LEU A 118 8.39 6.01 -24.90
N LEU A 119 9.53 5.68 -25.51
CA LEU A 119 10.08 6.39 -26.69
C LEU A 119 10.29 7.91 -26.47
N GLY A 120 10.63 8.33 -25.25
CA GLY A 120 10.90 9.74 -24.93
C GLY A 120 9.66 10.58 -24.60
N ILE A 121 8.46 10.00 -24.66
CA ILE A 121 7.21 10.63 -24.23
C ILE A 121 6.84 10.04 -22.88
N SER A 122 6.50 10.90 -21.92
CA SER A 122 6.04 10.49 -20.60
C SER A 122 4.56 10.09 -20.63
N ILE A 123 4.28 8.83 -20.29
CA ILE A 123 2.93 8.26 -20.34
C ILE A 123 2.50 7.80 -18.95
N ASN A 124 1.25 8.11 -18.57
CA ASN A 124 0.65 7.66 -17.32
C ASN A 124 0.68 6.12 -17.21
N LYS A 125 1.05 5.58 -16.04
CA LYS A 125 1.02 4.14 -15.72
C LYS A 125 -0.30 3.43 -16.10
N SER A 126 -1.45 4.10 -15.94
CA SER A 126 -2.75 3.58 -16.37
C SER A 126 -2.83 3.44 -17.89
N THR A 127 -2.45 4.50 -18.61
CA THR A 127 -2.44 4.54 -20.08
C THR A 127 -1.47 3.52 -20.66
N TYR A 128 -0.28 3.35 -20.06
CA TYR A 128 0.66 2.30 -20.44
C TYR A 128 0.03 0.90 -20.31
N THR A 129 -0.63 0.62 -19.19
CA THR A 129 -1.26 -0.68 -18.95
C THR A 129 -2.35 -0.97 -19.99
N TRP A 130 -3.19 0.02 -20.32
CA TRP A 130 -4.20 -0.10 -21.37
C TRP A 130 -3.60 -0.31 -22.76
N ILE A 131 -2.56 0.45 -23.13
CA ILE A 131 -1.89 0.30 -24.43
C ILE A 131 -1.24 -1.08 -24.55
N MET A 132 -0.55 -1.55 -23.51
CA MET A 132 0.16 -2.84 -23.51
C MET A 132 -0.83 -4.00 -23.66
N TRP A 133 -1.89 -4.02 -22.85
CA TRP A 133 -2.95 -5.03 -23.00
C TRP A 133 -3.72 -4.90 -24.30
N GLY A 134 -3.93 -3.67 -24.80
CA GLY A 134 -4.50 -3.43 -26.12
C GLY A 134 -3.66 -4.05 -27.24
N LEU A 135 -2.34 -3.94 -27.17
CA LEU A 135 -1.42 -4.57 -28.13
C LEU A 135 -1.47 -6.10 -28.03
N VAL A 136 -1.44 -6.64 -26.81
CA VAL A 136 -1.53 -8.10 -26.58
C VAL A 136 -2.85 -8.65 -27.12
N MET A 137 -3.97 -8.02 -26.78
CA MET A 137 -5.30 -8.42 -27.26
C MET A 137 -5.45 -8.25 -28.76
N GLY A 138 -4.92 -7.16 -29.33
CA GLY A 138 -4.93 -6.90 -30.77
C GLY A 138 -4.16 -7.96 -31.56
N LEU A 139 -2.94 -8.28 -31.12
CA LEU A 139 -2.13 -9.35 -31.74
C LEU A 139 -2.77 -10.73 -31.53
N GLY A 140 -3.33 -10.99 -30.35
CA GLY A 140 -4.08 -12.22 -30.07
C GLY A 140 -5.28 -12.39 -31.01
N ALA A 141 -6.09 -11.35 -31.18
CA ALA A 141 -7.23 -11.36 -32.10
C ALA A 141 -6.80 -11.55 -33.56
N ALA A 142 -5.72 -10.88 -33.99
CA ALA A 142 -5.17 -11.04 -35.33
C ALA A 142 -4.69 -12.48 -35.59
N LEU A 143 -4.01 -13.11 -34.63
CA LEU A 143 -3.58 -14.50 -34.74
C LEU A 143 -4.77 -15.44 -34.82
N ILE A 144 -5.77 -15.26 -33.97
CA ILE A 144 -7.01 -16.06 -34.01
C ILE A 144 -7.66 -15.94 -35.39
N PHE A 145 -7.81 -14.72 -35.90
CA PHE A 145 -8.37 -14.48 -37.23
C PHE A 145 -7.61 -15.22 -38.34
N VAL A 146 -6.28 -15.14 -38.35
CA VAL A 146 -5.44 -15.83 -39.35
C VAL A 146 -5.56 -17.35 -39.24
N VAL A 147 -5.59 -17.91 -38.02
CA VAL A 147 -5.73 -19.36 -37.80
C VAL A 147 -7.09 -19.85 -38.26
N PHE A 148 -8.18 -19.13 -37.96
CA PHE A 148 -9.52 -19.47 -38.43
C PHE A 148 -9.60 -19.42 -39.96
N GLN A 149 -9.11 -18.34 -40.57
CA GLN A 149 -9.11 -18.19 -42.03
C GLN A 149 -8.30 -19.30 -42.71
N SER A 150 -7.09 -19.58 -42.21
CA SER A 150 -6.22 -20.64 -42.76
C SER A 150 -6.85 -22.02 -42.58
N SER A 151 -7.49 -22.29 -41.44
CA SER A 151 -8.13 -23.58 -41.19
C SER A 151 -9.30 -23.84 -42.12
N SER A 152 -10.13 -22.82 -42.37
CA SER A 152 -11.24 -22.91 -43.34
C SER A 152 -10.74 -23.16 -44.75
N ALA A 153 -9.71 -22.43 -45.20
CA ALA A 153 -9.11 -22.62 -46.52
C ALA A 153 -8.49 -24.02 -46.69
N ARG A 154 -7.82 -24.55 -45.65
CA ARG A 154 -7.24 -25.90 -45.67
C ARG A 154 -8.32 -26.99 -45.74
N LYS A 155 -9.45 -26.81 -45.04
CA LYS A 155 -10.58 -27.75 -45.10
C LYS A 155 -11.17 -27.82 -46.50
N GLU A 156 -11.41 -26.67 -47.13
CA GLU A 156 -11.93 -26.61 -48.49
C GLU A 156 -10.96 -27.21 -49.51
N ALA A 157 -9.67 -26.90 -49.42
CA ALA A 157 -8.65 -27.48 -50.28
C ALA A 157 -8.62 -29.01 -50.16
N LYS A 158 -8.63 -29.53 -48.92
CA LYS A 158 -8.65 -30.99 -48.68
C LYS A 158 -9.93 -31.64 -49.23
N TYR A 159 -11.08 -30.98 -49.10
CA TYR A 159 -12.34 -31.45 -49.66
C TYR A 159 -12.27 -31.53 -51.19
N ARG A 160 -11.79 -30.47 -51.86
CA ARG A 160 -11.64 -30.44 -53.32
C ARG A 160 -10.66 -31.49 -53.84
N THR A 161 -9.52 -31.67 -53.17
CA THR A 161 -8.55 -32.71 -53.54
C THR A 161 -9.15 -34.11 -53.40
N LYS A 162 -9.90 -34.36 -52.31
CA LYS A 162 -10.58 -35.65 -52.12
C LYS A 162 -11.62 -35.89 -53.21
N LEU A 163 -12.48 -34.90 -53.48
CA LEU A 163 -13.50 -35.00 -54.53
C LEU A 163 -12.88 -35.26 -55.91
N PHE A 164 -11.78 -34.59 -56.22
CA PHE A 164 -11.05 -34.83 -57.46
C PHE A 164 -10.47 -36.25 -57.53
N HIS A 165 -9.93 -36.75 -56.41
CA HIS A 165 -9.39 -38.11 -56.34
C HIS A 165 -10.50 -39.15 -56.55
N ASP A 166 -11.63 -39.00 -55.86
CA ASP A 166 -12.79 -39.89 -55.97
C ASP A 166 -13.32 -39.90 -57.43
N LEU A 167 -13.45 -38.71 -58.06
CA LEU A 167 -13.87 -38.59 -59.46
C LEU A 167 -12.85 -39.21 -60.43
N PHE A 168 -11.56 -39.04 -60.18
CA PHE A 168 -10.51 -39.61 -61.00
C PHE A 168 -10.51 -41.15 -60.92
N GLU A 169 -10.69 -41.71 -59.72
CA GLU A 169 -10.81 -43.15 -59.51
C GLU A 169 -12.05 -43.72 -60.23
N GLU A 170 -13.19 -43.04 -60.13
CA GLU A 170 -14.42 -43.42 -60.85
C GLU A 170 -14.21 -43.37 -62.37
N PHE A 171 -13.56 -42.32 -62.88
CA PHE A 171 -13.26 -42.19 -64.30
C PHE A 171 -12.30 -43.28 -64.81
N GLN A 172 -11.25 -43.62 -64.05
CA GLN A 172 -10.36 -44.72 -64.39
C GLN A 172 -11.11 -46.05 -64.41
N THR A 173 -11.94 -46.30 -63.41
CA THR A 173 -12.77 -47.51 -63.32
C THR A 173 -13.77 -47.61 -64.47
N PHE A 174 -14.36 -46.48 -64.87
CA PHE A 174 -15.24 -46.43 -66.03
C PHE A 174 -14.47 -46.76 -67.32
N LYS A 175 -13.27 -46.19 -67.50
CA LYS A 175 -12.43 -46.43 -68.67
C LYS A 175 -11.98 -47.88 -68.78
N THR A 176 -11.56 -48.50 -67.68
CA THR A 176 -11.18 -49.92 -67.67
C THR A 176 -12.39 -50.81 -68.01
N LYS A 177 -13.55 -50.55 -67.39
CA LYS A 177 -14.79 -51.28 -67.65
C LYS A 177 -15.29 -51.10 -69.08
N SER A 178 -15.17 -49.91 -69.66
CA SER A 178 -15.52 -49.65 -71.07
C SER A 178 -14.62 -50.44 -72.02
N ASN A 179 -13.30 -50.41 -71.79
CA ASN A 179 -12.35 -51.20 -72.58
C ASN A 179 -12.60 -52.71 -72.46
N GLU A 180 -12.94 -53.21 -71.26
CA GLU A 180 -13.30 -54.62 -71.07
C GLU A 180 -14.57 -55.00 -71.83
N LYS A 181 -15.60 -54.13 -71.83
CA LYS A 181 -16.82 -54.33 -72.61
C LYS A 181 -16.54 -54.36 -74.10
N GLU A 182 -15.75 -53.41 -74.62
CA GLU A 182 -15.36 -53.38 -76.03
C GLU A 182 -14.57 -54.63 -76.44
N LYS A 183 -13.59 -55.05 -75.62
CA LYS A 183 -12.84 -56.29 -75.84
C LYS A 183 -13.75 -57.52 -75.81
N LYS A 184 -14.72 -57.57 -74.90
CA LYS A 184 -15.68 -58.68 -74.81
C LYS A 184 -16.58 -58.72 -76.05
N LEU A 185 -17.13 -57.58 -76.46
CA LEU A 185 -17.95 -57.46 -77.67
C LEU A 185 -17.17 -57.86 -78.93
N ALA A 186 -15.90 -57.46 -79.05
CA ALA A 186 -15.05 -57.86 -80.16
C ALA A 186 -14.82 -59.37 -80.20
N ARG A 187 -14.60 -60.01 -79.04
CA ARG A 187 -14.47 -61.47 -78.94
C ARG A 187 -15.77 -62.19 -79.32
N GLU A 188 -16.91 -61.69 -78.85
CA GLU A 188 -18.24 -62.22 -79.21
C GLU A 188 -18.50 -62.08 -80.71
N LEU A 189 -18.26 -60.91 -81.31
CA LEU A 189 -18.38 -60.69 -82.75
C LEU A 189 -17.48 -61.63 -83.58
N GLN A 190 -16.25 -61.87 -83.12
CA GLN A 190 -15.36 -62.82 -83.77
C GLN A 190 -15.86 -64.26 -83.65
N THR A 191 -16.43 -64.62 -82.50
CA THR A 191 -17.01 -65.96 -82.28
C THR A 191 -18.24 -66.17 -83.17
N GLU A 192 -19.11 -65.17 -83.29
CA GLU A 192 -20.26 -65.21 -84.19
C GLU A 192 -19.83 -65.29 -85.67
N ARG A 193 -18.80 -64.52 -86.07
CA ARG A 193 -18.21 -64.65 -87.43
C ARG A 193 -17.68 -66.05 -87.71
N ASN A 194 -16.87 -66.60 -86.80
CA ASN A 194 -16.32 -67.95 -86.96
C ASN A 194 -17.44 -69.00 -87.03
N ARG A 195 -18.51 -68.84 -86.23
CA ARG A 195 -19.68 -69.72 -86.24
C ARG A 195 -20.45 -69.65 -87.57
N VAL A 196 -20.63 -68.46 -88.13
CA VAL A 196 -21.28 -68.30 -89.45
C VAL A 196 -20.45 -68.93 -90.56
N GLU A 197 -19.12 -68.76 -90.54
CA GLU A 197 -18.23 -69.41 -91.52
C GLU A 197 -18.28 -70.93 -91.44
N GLU A 198 -18.35 -71.51 -90.24
CA GLU A 198 -18.50 -72.96 -90.04
C GLU A 198 -19.84 -73.48 -90.60
N LEU A 199 -20.93 -72.74 -90.40
CA LEU A 199 -22.25 -73.08 -90.95
C LEU A 199 -22.32 -72.98 -92.47
N LEU A 200 -21.57 -72.07 -93.10
CA LEU A 200 -21.50 -71.91 -94.55
C LEU A 200 -20.59 -72.94 -95.24
N LYS A 201 -19.71 -73.61 -94.49
CA LYS A 201 -18.78 -74.64 -95.01
C LYS A 201 -19.34 -76.06 -95.01
N LYS A 202 -20.57 -76.25 -94.54
CA LYS A 202 -21.27 -77.54 -94.43
C LYS A 202 -22.40 -77.62 -95.45
#